data_AF-A0A3G9J335-F1
#
_entry.id   AF-A0A3G9J335-F1
#
_cell.length_a   1.000
_cell.length_b   1.000
_cell.length_c   1.000
_cell.angle_alpha   90.00
_cell.angle_beta   90.00
_cell.angle_gamma   90.00
#
_symmetry.space_group_name_H-M   'P 1'
#
loop_
_entity.id
_entity.type
_entity.pdbx_description
1 polymer ?
#
loop_
_entity_poly.entity_id
_entity_poly.type
_entity_poly.pdbx_seq_one_letter_code
_entity_poly.pdbx_strand_id
1 'polypeptide(L)' 'MRWAAILGITVIVVLMAMYEWPKMNQHLKKEKVAFAAILIIGWLLAILLVFYPDMPGPTQMVDAIYKPLGKLLEK' A
#
# COMPACT_ATOMS: atom_id res chain seq x y z
N MET A 1 -11.53 1.79 -18.41
CA MET A 1 -10.17 1.38 -18.01
C MET A 1 -9.98 1.33 -16.49
N ARG A 2 -10.23 2.42 -15.74
CA ARG A 2 -10.04 2.44 -14.26
C ARG A 2 -10.85 1.37 -13.51
N TRP A 3 -12.10 1.12 -13.90
CA TRP A 3 -12.92 0.04 -13.33
C TRP A 3 -12.37 -1.37 -13.58
N ALA A 4 -11.76 -1.61 -14.75
CA ALA A 4 -11.10 -2.89 -15.04
C ALA A 4 -9.84 -3.07 -14.19
N ALA A 5 -9.09 -1.98 -13.96
CA ALA A 5 -7.95 -1.99 -13.03
C ALA A 5 -8.38 -2.28 -11.59
N ILE A 6 -9.46 -1.65 -11.10
CA ILE A 6 -10.01 -1.89 -9.75
C ILE A 6 -10.49 -3.35 -9.60
N LEU A 7 -11.15 -3.90 -10.62
CA LEU A 7 -11.55 -5.30 -10.65
C LEU A 7 -10.32 -6.22 -10.59
N GLY A 8 -9.29 -5.97 -11.41
CA GLY A 8 -8.06 -6.75 -11.41
C GLY A 8 -7.34 -6.70 -10.06
N ILE A 9 -7.20 -5.51 -9.45
CA ILE A 9 -6.62 -5.32 -8.12
C ILE A 9 -7.41 -6.14 -7.08
N THR A 10 -8.74 -6.03 -7.08
CA THR A 10 -9.60 -6.76 -6.14
C THR A 10 -9.46 -8.27 -6.30
N VAL A 11 -9.42 -8.78 -7.53
CA VAL A 11 -9.20 -10.21 -7.80
C VAL A 11 -7.86 -10.67 -7.23
N ILE A 12 -6.77 -9.93 -7.47
CA ILE A 12 -5.45 -10.27 -6.94
C ILE A 12 -5.44 -10.27 -5.41
N VAL A 13 -6.06 -9.27 -4.77
CA VAL A 13 -6.17 -9.19 -3.31
C VAL A 13 -6.96 -10.35 -2.74
N VAL A 14 -8.07 -10.75 -3.38
CA VAL A 14 -8.84 -11.93 -2.96
C VAL A 14 -8.02 -13.21 -3.10
N LEU A 15 -7.29 -13.38 -4.20
CA LEU A 15 -6.42 -14.54 -4.41
C LEU A 15 -5.31 -14.62 -3.35
N MET A 16 -4.65 -13.50 -3.04
CA MET A 16 -3.66 -13.43 -1.96
C MET A 16 -4.30 -13.81 -0.63
N ALA A 17 -5.46 -13.24 -0.29
CA ALA A 17 -6.16 -13.57 0.94
C ALA A 17 -6.53 -15.06 1.01
N MET A 18 -7.05 -15.64 -0.07
CA MET A 18 -7.41 -17.07 -0.12
C MET A 18 -6.20 -17.99 0.02
N TYR A 19 -5.01 -17.57 -0.42
CA TYR A 19 -3.79 -18.37 -0.31
C TYR A 19 -3.11 -18.23 1.07
N GLU A 20 -2.99 -17.01 1.59
CA GLU A 20 -2.32 -16.74 2.87
C GLU A 20 -3.16 -17.16 4.08
N TRP A 21 -4.48 -16.97 4.02
CA TRP A 21 -5.40 -17.23 5.13
C TRP A 21 -5.45 -18.69 5.63
N PRO A 22 -5.47 -19.73 4.77
CA PRO A 22 -5.41 -21.12 5.23
C PRO A 22 -4.01 -21.51 5.71
N LYS A 23 -2.96 -20.82 5.23
CA LYS A 23 -1.57 -21.06 5.62
C LYS A 23 -1.23 -20.45 6.97
N MET A 24 -1.95 -19.41 7.38
CA MET A 24 -1.83 -18.79 8.70
C MET A 24 -2.39 -19.66 9.80
N ASN A 25 -1.62 -19.78 10.88
CA ASN A 25 -1.91 -20.67 11.99
C ASN A 25 -3.27 -20.31 12.61
N GLN A 26 -4.26 -21.20 12.54
CA GLN A 26 -5.64 -20.87 12.87
C GLN A 26 -5.84 -20.43 14.32
N HIS A 27 -4.92 -20.79 15.21
CA HIS A 27 -4.92 -20.41 16.63
C HIS A 27 -4.46 -18.97 16.90
N LEU A 28 -3.72 -18.32 16.00
CA LEU A 28 -3.18 -16.98 16.22
C LEU A 28 -4.10 -15.91 15.61
N LYS A 29 -5.20 -15.61 16.32
CA LYS A 29 -6.19 -14.59 15.90
C LYS A 29 -5.56 -13.21 15.64
N LYS A 30 -4.48 -12.87 16.36
CA LYS A 30 -3.75 -11.59 16.19
C LYS A 30 -3.09 -11.47 14.82
N GLU A 31 -2.55 -12.55 14.28
CA GLU A 31 -1.93 -12.55 12.96
C GLU A 31 -2.97 -12.32 11.86
N LYS A 32 -4.15 -12.95 11.97
CA LYS A 32 -5.27 -12.74 11.04
C LYS A 32 -5.73 -11.28 11.01
N VAL A 33 -5.79 -10.64 12.17
CA VAL A 33 -6.14 -9.22 12.26
C VAL A 33 -5.07 -8.33 11.64
N ALA A 34 -3.79 -8.59 11.93
CA ALA A 34 -2.68 -7.83 11.34
C ALA A 34 -2.63 -7.98 9.81
N PHE A 35 -2.77 -9.21 9.31
CA PHE A 35 -2.84 -9.50 7.88
C PHE A 35 -4.00 -8.78 7.22
N ALA A 36 -5.22 -8.91 7.77
CA ALA A 36 -6.39 -8.24 7.23
C ALA A 36 -6.24 -6.72 7.21
N ALA A 37 -5.71 -6.12 8.28
CA ALA A 37 -5.49 -4.68 8.35
C ALA A 37 -4.50 -4.21 7.27
N ILE A 38 -3.35 -4.89 7.14
CA ILE A 38 -2.34 -4.55 6.12
C ILE A 38 -2.91 -4.74 4.72
N LEU A 39 -3.63 -5.83 4.48
CA LEU A 39 -4.25 -6.14 3.19
C LEU A 39 -5.28 -5.07 2.79
N ILE A 40 -6.13 -4.64 3.72
CA ILE A 40 -7.13 -3.58 3.48
C ILE A 40 -6.43 -2.25 3.19
N ILE A 41 -5.41 -1.88 3.97
CA ILE A 41 -4.64 -0.65 3.75
C ILE A 41 -3.98 -0.67 2.37
N GLY A 42 -3.33 -1.77 2.01
CA GLY A 42 -2.71 -1.94 0.69
C GLY A 42 -3.71 -1.89 -0.46
N TRP A 43 -4.88 -2.50 -0.29
CA TRP A 43 -5.96 -2.47 -1.28
C TRP A 43 -6.51 -1.05 -1.48
N LEU A 44 -6.76 -0.32 -0.38
CA LEU A 44 -7.20 1.07 -0.44
C LEU A 44 -6.15 1.97 -1.10
N LEU A 45 -4.86 1.81 -0.77
CA LEU A 45 -3.76 2.52 -1.42
C LEU A 45 -3.71 2.22 -2.93
N ALA A 46 -3.84 0.96 -3.32
CA ALA A 46 -3.84 0.58 -4.73
C ALA A 46 -4.99 1.23 -5.50
N ILE A 47 -6.20 1.26 -4.92
CA ILE A 47 -7.35 1.96 -5.50
C ILE A 47 -7.07 3.46 -5.59
N LEU A 48 -6.50 4.05 -4.54
CA LEU A 48 -6.21 5.48 -4.48
C LEU A 48 -5.22 5.89 -5.58
N LEU A 49 -4.19 5.09 -5.85
CA LEU A 49 -3.24 5.30 -6.95
C LEU A 49 -3.91 5.23 -8.34
N VAL A 50 -4.97 4.45 -8.52
CA VAL A 50 -5.72 4.41 -9.80
C VAL A 50 -6.43 5.74 -10.07
N PHE A 51 -6.85 6.45 -9.02
CA PHE A 51 -7.49 7.76 -9.15
C PHE A 51 -6.49 8.93 -9.13
N TYR A 52 -5.42 8.80 -8.35
CA TYR A 52 -4.38 9.81 -8.14
C TYR A 52 -2.99 9.20 -8.38
N PRO A 53 -2.60 8.97 -9.64
CA PRO A 53 -1.32 8.35 -9.98
C PRO A 53 -0.12 9.23 -9.60
N ASP A 54 -0.29 10.55 -9.56
CA ASP A 54 0.76 11.52 -9.22
C ASP A 54 0.83 11.81 -7.71
N MET A 55 0.29 10.92 -6.87
CA MET A 55 0.40 11.07 -5.42
C MET A 55 1.86 11.08 -4.99
N PRO A 56 2.26 12.05 -4.14
CA PRO A 56 3.64 12.14 -3.71
C PRO A 56 4.01 10.90 -2.89
N GLY A 57 5.00 10.16 -3.37
CA GLY A 57 5.50 8.98 -2.68
C GLY A 57 6.25 9.35 -1.39
N PRO A 58 6.43 8.40 -0.47
CA PRO A 58 7.20 8.62 0.76
C PRO A 58 8.65 9.03 0.47
N THR A 59 9.20 8.63 -0.69
CA THR A 59 10.52 9.07 -1.16
C THR A 59 10.57 10.57 -1.45
N GLN A 60 9.47 11.19 -1.89
CA GLN A 60 9.41 12.64 -2.12
C GLN A 60 9.36 13.44 -0.80
N MET A 61 9.00 12.80 0.32
CA MET A 61 9.14 13.41 1.64
C MET A 61 10.61 13.57 2.04
N VAL A 62 11.48 12.68 1.57
CA VAL A 62 12.94 12.82 1.76
C VAL A 62 13.39 14.12 1.10
N ASP A 63 13.00 14.36 -0.16
CA ASP A 63 13.34 15.63 -0.83
C ASP A 63 12.80 16.85 -0.05
N ALA A 64 11.59 16.77 0.52
CA ALA A 64 11.03 17.87 1.32
C ALA A 64 11.86 18.18 2.58
N ILE A 65 12.43 17.16 3.24
CA ILE A 65 13.24 17.30 4.45
C ILE A 65 14.68 17.73 4.13
N TYR A 66 15.29 17.14 3.09
CA TYR A 66 16.72 17.28 2.82
C TYR A 66 17.06 18.43 1.86
N LYS A 67 16.15 18.81 0.94
CA LYS A 67 16.34 19.97 0.05
C LYS A 67 16.56 21.31 0.76
N PRO A 68 15.88 21.65 1.89
CA PRO A 68 16.21 22.87 2.63
C PRO A 68 17.58 22.80 3.31
N LEU A 69 18.02 21.63 3.76
CA LEU A 69 19.34 21.42 4.35
C LEU A 69 20.45 21.56 3.29
N GLY A 70 20.25 21.01 2.09
CA GLY A 70 21.19 21.18 0.97
C GLY A 70 21.38 22.65 0.59
N LYS A 71 20.29 23.41 0.49
CA LYS A 71 20.36 24.86 0.22
C LYS A 71 21.05 25.66 1.32
N LEU A 72 21.05 25.17 2.55
CA LEU A 72 21.74 25.81 3.67
C LEU A 72 23.26 25.54 3.67
N LEU A 73 23.68 24.40 3.10
CA LEU A 73 25.08 23.97 3.00
C LEU A 73 25.76 24.41 1.70
N GLU A 74 25.00 24.68 0.63
CA GLU A 74 25.50 25.28 -0.62
C GLU A 74 25.83 26.79 -0.51
N LYS A 75 25.66 27.37 0.69
CA LYS A 75 25.94 28.78 0.99
C LYS A 75 27.05 28.91 2.03
#